data_AF-A0A0H2MEP3-F1
#
_entry.id   AF-A0A0H2MEP3-F1
#
_cell.length_a   1.000
_cell.length_b   1.000
_cell.length_c   1.000
_cell.angle_alpha   90.00
_cell.angle_beta   90.00
_cell.angle_gamma   90.00
#
_symmetry.space_group_name_H-M   'P 1'
#
loop_
_entity.id
_entity.type
_entity.pdbx_description
1 polymer ?
#
loop_
_entity_poly.entity_id
_entity_poly.type
_entity_poly.pdbx_seq_one_letter_code
_entity_poly.pdbx_strand_id
1 'polypeptide(L)'
;MINYKRFLTLIVLAITLSACGNAAKRKVVIVGSEPQVSQKADSEKAIPSASNVKAEAGDEEQTQELAALTYDAAPVEPDVNDDPKQLLGINTDALKDLLGTPSFIRKESPAEIWQYNAKDCVLDLVLYDAVTSYVEARDDQVRPMDNRTCLRRLLLSKQ
;
A
#
# COMPACT_ATOMS: atom_id res chain seq x y z
N MET A 1 67.85 8.49 -13.25
CA MET A 1 66.36 8.49 -13.38
C MET A 1 65.78 7.20 -12.78
N ILE A 2 65.65 7.09 -11.46
CA ILE A 2 65.17 5.84 -10.80
C ILE A 2 64.01 6.06 -9.80
N ASN A 3 63.87 7.27 -9.25
CA ASN A 3 62.93 7.51 -8.14
C ASN A 3 61.49 7.86 -8.55
N TYR A 4 61.26 8.38 -9.76
CA TYR A 4 59.91 8.75 -10.21
C TYR A 4 58.96 7.55 -10.34
N LYS A 5 59.46 6.41 -10.84
CA LYS A 5 58.63 5.22 -11.09
C LYS A 5 58.10 4.58 -9.79
N ARG A 6 58.85 4.68 -8.68
CA ARG A 6 58.42 4.25 -7.34
C ARG A 6 57.44 5.22 -6.69
N PHE A 7 57.61 6.52 -6.91
CA PHE A 7 56.65 7.53 -6.45
C PHE A 7 55.30 7.41 -7.16
N LEU A 8 55.32 7.12 -8.46
CA LEU A 8 54.11 6.91 -9.26
C LEU A 8 53.30 5.69 -8.79
N THR A 9 53.92 4.56 -8.46
CA THR A 9 53.19 3.39 -7.93
C THR A 9 52.56 3.64 -6.57
N LEU A 10 53.19 4.41 -5.69
CA LEU A 10 52.62 4.74 -4.38
C LEU A 10 51.41 5.67 -4.47
N ILE A 11 51.41 6.64 -5.41
CA ILE A 11 50.28 7.55 -5.62
C ILE A 11 49.06 6.80 -6.19
N VAL A 12 49.26 5.87 -7.13
CA VAL A 12 48.15 5.08 -7.70
C VAL A 12 47.48 4.17 -6.67
N LEU A 13 48.22 3.64 -5.69
CA LEU A 13 47.65 2.78 -4.64
C LEU A 13 46.73 3.53 -3.67
N ALA A 14 46.99 4.83 -3.43
CA ALA A 14 46.27 5.61 -2.43
C ALA A 14 44.86 6.07 -2.87
N ILE A 15 44.56 6.04 -4.16
CA ILE A 15 43.32 6.60 -4.73
C ILE A 15 42.12 5.63 -4.64
N THR A 16 42.35 4.36 -4.32
CA THR A 16 41.32 3.30 -4.40
C THR A 16 40.44 3.09 -3.16
N LEU A 17 40.70 3.78 -2.03
CA LEU A 17 39.93 3.59 -0.77
C LEU A 17 38.81 4.63 -0.54
N SER A 18 38.58 5.59 -1.44
CA SER A 18 37.68 6.73 -1.19
C SER A 18 36.33 6.65 -1.92
N ALA A 19 35.55 5.57 -1.73
CA ALA A 19 34.21 5.47 -2.31
C ALA A 19 33.22 4.56 -1.55
N CYS A 20 32.94 4.83 -0.27
CA CYS A 20 31.67 4.46 0.38
C CYS A 20 31.46 5.31 1.65
N GLY A 21 30.56 6.30 1.59
CA GLY A 21 30.38 7.22 2.71
C GLY A 21 29.48 8.43 2.47
N ASN A 22 28.53 8.37 1.53
CA ASN A 22 27.55 9.45 1.38
C ASN A 22 26.47 9.34 2.47
N ALA A 23 26.81 9.78 3.69
CA ALA A 23 25.89 9.87 4.82
C ALA A 23 24.90 11.04 4.61
N ALA A 24 23.97 10.86 3.67
CA ALA A 24 22.86 11.78 3.46
C ALA A 24 22.03 11.87 4.75
N LYS A 25 21.97 13.06 5.35
CA LYS A 25 21.23 13.30 6.60
C LYS A 25 19.73 13.11 6.36
N ARG A 26 19.22 11.90 6.60
CA ARG A 26 17.78 11.60 6.55
C ARG A 26 17.10 12.36 7.69
N LYS A 27 16.40 13.44 7.34
CA LYS A 27 15.66 14.27 8.29
C LYS A 27 14.48 13.44 8.81
N VAL A 28 14.59 12.93 10.04
CA VAL A 28 13.52 12.15 10.67
C VAL A 28 12.35 13.08 10.93
N VAL A 29 11.28 12.94 10.15
CA VAL A 29 10.01 13.62 10.41
C VAL A 29 9.24 12.74 11.38
N ILE A 30 9.40 12.99 12.68
CA ILE A 30 8.54 12.38 13.70
C ILE A 30 7.18 13.10 13.63
N VAL A 31 6.26 12.54 12.83
CA VAL A 31 4.83 12.91 12.92
C VAL A 31 4.24 12.17 14.11
N GLY A 32 4.58 12.65 15.31
CA GLY A 32 3.87 12.32 16.53
C GLY A 32 2.60 13.17 16.59
N SER A 33 1.46 12.58 16.27
CA SER A 33 0.15 13.19 16.53
C SER A 33 -0.58 12.35 17.57
N GLU A 34 -0.48 12.81 18.82
CA GLU A 34 -1.33 12.34 19.92
C GLU A 34 -2.83 12.58 19.59
N PRO A 35 -3.74 11.70 20.03
CA PRO A 35 -5.12 11.74 19.60
C PRO A 35 -5.92 12.85 20.31
N GLN A 36 -6.43 13.80 19.51
CA GLN A 36 -7.48 14.73 19.96
C GLN A 36 -8.85 14.07 19.77
N VAL A 37 -9.63 13.95 20.84
CA VAL A 37 -10.96 13.30 20.86
C VAL A 37 -12.02 14.24 21.43
N SER A 38 -13.10 14.46 20.66
CA SER A 38 -14.38 15.09 21.07
C SER A 38 -14.36 16.60 21.44
N GLN A 39 -15.43 17.41 21.28
CA GLN A 39 -16.83 17.26 20.80
C GLN A 39 -17.13 18.37 19.72
N LYS A 40 -18.34 18.80 19.30
CA LYS A 40 -19.77 18.52 19.60
C LYS A 40 -20.70 19.05 18.47
N ALA A 41 -21.96 18.60 18.49
CA ALA A 41 -23.20 19.27 18.03
C ALA A 41 -23.47 19.30 16.49
N ASP A 42 -24.73 19.29 16.02
CA ASP A 42 -26.03 19.37 16.73
C ASP A 42 -27.13 18.47 16.11
N SER A 43 -28.30 18.42 16.75
CA SER A 43 -29.41 17.48 16.51
C SER A 43 -30.66 18.11 15.86
N GLU A 44 -31.52 17.25 15.28
CA GLU A 44 -32.98 17.43 15.07
C GLU A 44 -33.45 18.57 14.12
N LYS A 45 -34.30 18.37 13.10
CA LYS A 45 -35.68 17.86 13.21
C LYS A 45 -36.33 17.54 11.85
N ALA A 46 -37.43 16.79 11.89
CA ALA A 46 -38.14 16.23 10.74
C ALA A 46 -39.10 17.19 9.99
N ILE A 47 -39.15 16.98 8.67
CA ILE A 47 -40.34 16.77 7.80
C ILE A 47 -41.70 17.30 8.31
N PRO A 48 -42.40 18.11 7.49
CA PRO A 48 -43.84 18.03 7.29
C PRO A 48 -44.19 17.31 5.97
N SER A 49 -45.22 16.48 6.01
CA SER A 49 -45.72 15.72 4.84
C SER A 49 -47.00 16.34 4.26
N ALA A 50 -47.30 15.93 3.03
CA ALA A 50 -48.61 15.90 2.36
C ALA A 50 -49.02 17.10 1.47
N SER A 51 -48.87 16.82 0.15
CA SER A 51 -49.93 16.92 -0.86
C SER A 51 -50.43 18.30 -1.33
N ASN A 52 -50.23 18.56 -2.63
CA ASN A 52 -51.38 18.65 -3.51
C ASN A 52 -51.04 18.23 -4.94
N VAL A 53 -51.93 17.45 -5.55
CA VAL A 53 -51.84 17.02 -6.95
C VAL A 53 -52.48 18.08 -7.85
N LYS A 54 -51.81 18.46 -8.94
CA LYS A 54 -52.50 18.77 -10.19
C LYS A 54 -51.63 18.34 -11.37
N ALA A 55 -52.24 17.64 -12.32
CA ALA A 55 -51.61 17.20 -13.55
C ALA A 55 -51.82 18.22 -14.69
N GLU A 56 -50.79 18.38 -15.51
CA GLU A 56 -50.80 18.72 -16.94
C GLU A 56 -49.35 18.42 -17.41
N ALA A 57 -49.11 17.36 -18.19
CA ALA A 57 -49.31 17.30 -19.65
C ALA A 57 -48.25 18.13 -20.41
N GLY A 58 -47.08 17.53 -20.63
CA GLY A 58 -45.95 18.08 -21.38
C GLY A 58 -44.78 17.09 -21.39
N ASP A 59 -43.84 17.30 -22.32
CA ASP A 59 -42.47 16.74 -22.33
C ASP A 59 -42.29 15.24 -22.67
N GLU A 60 -42.92 14.78 -23.76
CA GLU A 60 -42.46 13.57 -24.49
C GLU A 60 -41.02 13.72 -25.07
N GLU A 61 -40.48 14.95 -25.10
CA GLU A 61 -39.16 15.29 -25.65
C GLU A 61 -38.01 15.01 -24.66
N GLN A 62 -38.18 15.30 -23.36
CA GLN A 62 -37.14 15.10 -22.33
C GLN A 62 -36.83 13.61 -22.05
N THR A 63 -37.80 12.73 -22.30
CA THR A 63 -37.59 11.26 -22.17
C THR A 63 -36.58 10.74 -23.20
N GLN A 64 -36.47 11.41 -24.35
CA GLN A 64 -35.60 10.98 -25.46
C GLN A 64 -34.16 11.47 -25.27
N GLU A 65 -33.96 12.65 -24.66
CA GLU A 65 -32.63 13.15 -24.29
C GLU A 65 -31.99 12.30 -23.18
N LEU A 66 -32.77 11.86 -22.18
CA LEU A 66 -32.28 10.93 -21.15
C LEU A 66 -31.96 9.53 -21.71
N ALA A 67 -32.70 9.07 -22.73
CA ALA A 67 -32.45 7.79 -23.39
C ALA A 67 -31.22 7.79 -24.31
N ALA A 68 -30.73 8.96 -24.73
CA ALA A 68 -29.52 9.12 -25.53
C ALA A 68 -28.22 9.05 -24.69
N LEU A 69 -28.32 9.14 -23.36
CA LEU A 69 -27.20 8.94 -22.45
C LEU A 69 -26.91 7.44 -22.29
N THR A 70 -26.19 6.87 -23.27
CA THR A 70 -25.53 5.57 -23.10
C THR A 70 -24.44 5.69 -22.04
N TYR A 71 -24.82 5.56 -20.77
CA TYR A 71 -23.90 5.45 -19.66
C TYR A 71 -23.19 4.09 -19.77
N ASP A 72 -21.99 4.10 -20.34
CA ASP A 72 -21.13 2.92 -20.38
C ASP A 72 -20.88 2.49 -18.94
N ALA A 73 -21.37 1.31 -18.58
CA ALA A 73 -21.48 0.91 -17.19
C ALA A 73 -20.08 0.80 -16.58
N ALA A 74 -19.77 1.69 -15.63
CA ALA A 74 -18.47 1.74 -14.98
C ALA A 74 -18.07 0.31 -14.51
N PRO A 75 -16.85 -0.16 -14.82
CA PRO A 75 -16.42 -1.50 -14.44
C PRO A 75 -16.63 -1.75 -12.95
N VAL A 76 -17.38 -2.81 -12.64
CA VAL A 76 -17.60 -3.21 -11.24
C VAL A 76 -16.28 -3.72 -10.70
N GLU A 77 -15.64 -2.94 -9.83
CA GLU A 77 -14.44 -3.41 -9.14
C GLU A 77 -14.80 -4.58 -8.21
N PRO A 78 -13.95 -5.63 -8.15
CA PRO A 78 -14.15 -6.73 -7.23
C PRO A 78 -14.06 -6.23 -5.77
N ASP A 79 -15.05 -6.62 -4.97
CA ASP A 79 -15.05 -6.41 -3.53
C ASP A 79 -14.05 -7.38 -2.88
N VAL A 80 -12.96 -6.81 -2.36
CA VAL A 80 -11.92 -7.54 -1.62
C VAL A 80 -11.56 -6.75 -0.38
N ASN A 81 -11.46 -7.43 0.76
CA ASN A 81 -10.91 -6.81 1.95
C ASN A 81 -9.41 -6.59 1.75
N ASP A 82 -8.98 -5.35 1.51
CA ASP A 82 -7.57 -4.98 1.37
C ASP A 82 -6.99 -4.24 2.59
N ASP A 83 -7.67 -4.24 3.75
CA ASP A 83 -7.11 -3.67 4.98
C ASP A 83 -5.90 -4.50 5.48
N PRO A 84 -4.68 -3.93 5.56
CA PRO A 84 -3.50 -4.65 6.05
C PRO A 84 -3.64 -5.15 7.49
N LYS A 85 -4.54 -4.57 8.30
CA LYS A 85 -4.78 -5.01 9.68
C LYS A 85 -5.31 -6.44 9.77
N GLN A 86 -5.98 -6.96 8.73
CA GLN A 86 -6.45 -8.34 8.72
C GLN A 86 -5.31 -9.37 8.77
N LEU A 87 -4.09 -8.95 8.39
CA LEU A 87 -2.89 -9.78 8.41
C LEU A 87 -2.21 -9.81 9.78
N LEU A 88 -2.60 -8.96 10.74
CA LEU A 88 -1.97 -8.92 12.07
C LEU A 88 -2.60 -9.98 12.98
N GLY A 89 -1.77 -10.75 13.67
CA GLY A 89 -2.21 -11.77 14.62
C GLY A 89 -2.70 -13.09 14.01
N ILE A 90 -2.70 -13.23 12.67
CA ILE A 90 -3.01 -14.50 12.01
C ILE A 90 -1.78 -15.39 11.85
N ASN A 91 -2.01 -16.70 11.77
CA ASN A 91 -0.96 -17.71 11.70
C ASN A 91 -0.58 -18.09 10.25
N THR A 92 0.47 -18.88 10.11
CA THR A 92 1.03 -19.33 8.83
C THR A 92 0.08 -20.11 7.93
N ASP A 93 -0.97 -20.74 8.46
CA ASP A 93 -1.91 -21.51 7.63
C ASP A 93 -3.04 -20.60 7.13
N ALA A 94 -3.61 -19.76 7.99
CA ALA A 94 -4.55 -18.72 7.58
C ALA A 94 -3.94 -17.75 6.53
N LEU A 95 -2.63 -17.47 6.62
CA LEU A 95 -1.90 -16.72 5.59
C LEU A 95 -1.84 -17.44 4.24
N LYS A 96 -1.65 -18.76 4.23
CA LYS A 96 -1.64 -19.55 2.98
C LYS A 96 -3.02 -19.63 2.36
N ASP A 97 -4.06 -19.75 3.19
CA ASP A 97 -5.45 -19.77 2.72
C ASP A 97 -5.85 -18.42 2.10
N LEU A 98 -5.33 -17.29 2.63
CA LEU A 98 -5.63 -15.94 2.15
C LEU A 98 -4.73 -15.47 0.97
N LEU A 99 -3.43 -15.75 1.01
CA LEU A 99 -2.42 -15.19 0.07
C LEU A 99 -1.73 -16.25 -0.81
N GLY A 100 -2.00 -17.53 -0.56
CA GLY A 100 -1.29 -18.67 -1.16
C GLY A 100 0.08 -18.94 -0.51
N THR A 101 0.88 -19.79 -1.14
CA THR A 101 2.27 -20.01 -0.70
C THR A 101 3.10 -18.74 -0.90
N PRO A 102 3.91 -18.29 0.10
CA PRO A 102 4.82 -17.16 -0.07
C PRO A 102 5.85 -17.44 -1.16
N SER A 103 6.26 -16.39 -1.88
CA SER A 103 7.28 -16.47 -2.93
C SER A 103 8.67 -16.75 -2.35
N PHE A 104 8.93 -16.34 -1.11
CA PHE A 104 10.18 -16.59 -0.40
C PHE A 104 9.98 -16.54 1.12
N ILE A 105 10.78 -17.30 1.87
CA ILE A 105 10.80 -17.29 3.35
C ILE A 105 12.26 -17.13 3.79
N ARG A 106 12.51 -16.12 4.62
CA ARG A 106 13.78 -15.94 5.35
C ARG A 106 13.59 -16.28 6.82
N LYS A 107 14.57 -16.97 7.40
CA LYS A 107 14.65 -17.20 8.86
C LYS A 107 15.57 -16.16 9.47
N GLU A 108 15.04 -15.36 10.39
CA GLU A 108 15.67 -14.18 11.01
C GLU A 108 15.48 -14.29 12.53
N SER A 109 16.06 -15.34 13.12
CA SER A 109 15.77 -15.81 14.48
C SER A 109 15.72 -14.66 15.52
N PRO A 110 14.64 -14.53 16.31
CA PRO A 110 13.55 -15.49 16.50
C PRO A 110 12.36 -15.33 15.52
N ALA A 111 12.48 -14.48 14.50
CA ALA A 111 11.43 -14.24 13.51
C ALA A 111 11.58 -15.08 12.23
N GLU A 112 10.52 -15.08 11.42
CA GLU A 112 10.57 -15.36 9.99
C GLU A 112 10.07 -14.15 9.20
N ILE A 113 10.62 -13.94 8.00
CA ILE A 113 10.11 -12.95 7.05
C ILE A 113 9.58 -13.68 5.82
N TRP A 114 8.28 -13.60 5.63
CA TRP A 114 7.56 -14.21 4.52
C TRP A 114 7.28 -13.15 3.46
N GLN A 115 7.76 -13.38 2.24
CA GLN A 115 7.65 -12.42 1.15
C GLN A 115 6.64 -12.91 0.10
N TYR A 116 5.71 -12.03 -0.27
CA TYR A 116 4.73 -12.25 -1.33
C TYR A 116 4.93 -11.24 -2.46
N ASN A 117 5.01 -11.71 -3.69
CA ASN A 117 5.24 -10.87 -4.86
C ASN A 117 3.96 -10.74 -5.70
N ALA A 118 3.66 -9.52 -6.15
CA ALA A 118 2.71 -9.22 -7.23
C ALA A 118 3.38 -8.30 -8.25
N LYS A 119 2.65 -7.88 -9.30
CA LYS A 119 3.18 -6.92 -10.27
C LYS A 119 3.57 -5.61 -9.57
N ASP A 120 4.83 -5.20 -9.73
CA ASP A 120 5.41 -3.98 -9.17
C ASP A 120 5.16 -3.85 -7.64
N CYS A 121 5.21 -4.98 -6.93
CA CYS A 121 4.83 -5.07 -5.51
C CYS A 121 5.48 -6.24 -4.78
N VAL A 122 5.99 -5.98 -3.58
CA VAL A 122 6.50 -6.97 -2.65
C VAL A 122 5.95 -6.67 -1.26
N LEU A 123 5.23 -7.63 -0.67
CA LEU A 123 4.71 -7.56 0.70
C LEU A 123 5.54 -8.48 1.59
N ASP A 124 6.28 -7.90 2.54
CA ASP A 124 6.97 -8.60 3.60
C ASP A 124 6.07 -8.68 4.85
N LEU A 125 5.88 -9.89 5.35
CA LEU A 125 5.27 -10.15 6.65
C LEU A 125 6.35 -10.63 7.61
N VAL A 126 6.47 -10.00 8.79
CA VAL A 126 7.35 -10.47 9.85
C VAL A 126 6.53 -11.26 10.86
N LEU A 127 6.92 -12.52 11.08
CA LEU A 127 6.25 -13.46 11.96
C LEU A 127 7.15 -13.76 13.16
N TYR A 128 6.58 -13.76 14.36
CA TYR A 128 7.18 -14.35 15.56
C TYR A 128 6.29 -15.51 16.00
N ASP A 129 6.87 -16.64 16.42
CA ASP A 129 6.14 -17.85 16.80
C ASP A 129 5.04 -18.27 15.79
N ALA A 130 5.36 -18.15 14.49
CA ALA A 130 4.46 -18.41 13.36
C ALA A 130 3.20 -17.51 13.28
N VAL A 131 3.21 -16.33 13.92
CA VAL A 131 2.13 -15.33 13.91
C VAL A 131 2.62 -13.98 13.38
N THR A 132 1.92 -13.40 12.41
CA THR A 132 2.31 -12.10 11.83
C THR A 132 2.17 -10.96 12.83
N SER A 133 3.28 -10.26 13.02
CA SER A 133 3.41 -9.12 13.95
C SER A 133 3.65 -7.78 13.24
N TYR A 134 4.11 -7.80 11.98
CA TYR A 134 4.37 -6.59 11.19
C TYR A 134 4.17 -6.83 9.69
N VAL A 135 3.83 -5.77 8.96
CA VAL A 135 3.50 -5.76 7.53
C VAL A 135 4.20 -4.56 6.88
N GLU A 136 4.98 -4.81 5.84
CA GLU A 136 5.66 -3.77 5.03
C GLU A 136 5.49 -4.07 3.54
N ALA A 137 5.16 -3.04 2.75
CA ALA A 137 5.16 -3.11 1.31
C ALA A 137 6.29 -2.27 0.70
N ARG A 138 6.94 -2.82 -0.32
CA ARG A 138 7.92 -2.13 -1.17
C ARG A 138 7.69 -2.42 -2.64
N ASP A 139 8.16 -1.54 -3.51
CA ASP A 139 8.26 -1.82 -4.94
C ASP A 139 9.50 -2.67 -5.29
N ASP A 140 9.65 -2.96 -6.58
CA ASP A 140 10.79 -3.70 -7.16
C ASP A 140 12.14 -2.99 -6.96
N GLN A 141 12.13 -1.67 -6.74
CA GLN A 141 13.29 -0.83 -6.45
C GLN A 141 13.53 -0.64 -4.94
N VAL A 142 12.85 -1.43 -4.09
CA VAL A 142 12.98 -1.41 -2.62
C VAL A 142 12.59 -0.06 -2.00
N ARG A 143 11.71 0.70 -2.66
CA ARG A 143 11.11 1.92 -2.11
C ARG A 143 9.85 1.57 -1.32
N PRO A 144 9.65 2.10 -0.11
CA PRO A 144 8.43 1.89 0.66
C PRO A 144 7.20 2.34 -0.13
N MET A 145 6.11 1.56 -0.04
CA MET A 145 4.83 1.89 -0.65
C MET A 145 3.67 1.62 0.31
N ASP A 146 2.45 1.98 -0.10
CA ASP A 146 1.26 1.75 0.72
C ASP A 146 0.91 0.24 0.82
N ASN A 147 0.74 -0.23 2.05
CA ASN A 147 0.44 -1.62 2.37
C ASN A 147 -0.92 -2.07 1.79
N ARG A 148 -1.95 -1.20 1.83
CA ARG A 148 -3.30 -1.52 1.30
C ARG A 148 -3.25 -1.75 -0.21
N THR A 149 -2.58 -0.84 -0.92
CA THR A 149 -2.34 -0.92 -2.36
C THR A 149 -1.64 -2.23 -2.73
N CYS A 150 -0.65 -2.67 -1.95
CA CYS A 150 0.05 -3.92 -2.24
C CYS A 150 -0.78 -5.17 -1.94
N LEU A 151 -1.50 -5.17 -0.81
CA LEU A 151 -2.41 -6.25 -0.45
C LEU A 151 -3.53 -6.41 -1.49
N ARG A 152 -4.14 -5.32 -1.96
CA ARG A 152 -5.13 -5.35 -3.06
C ARG A 152 -4.55 -6.03 -4.30
N ARG A 153 -3.35 -5.63 -4.76
CA ARG A 153 -2.70 -6.25 -5.93
C ARG A 153 -2.43 -7.74 -5.75
N LEU A 154 -2.02 -8.16 -4.55
CA LEU A 154 -1.83 -9.56 -4.23
C LEU A 154 -3.16 -10.33 -4.31
N LEU A 155 -4.20 -9.88 -3.62
CA LEU A 155 -5.52 -10.53 -3.60
C LEU A 155 -6.13 -10.64 -5.00
N LEU A 156 -6.03 -9.59 -5.81
CA LEU A 156 -6.51 -9.59 -7.19
C LEU A 156 -5.66 -10.45 -8.15
N SER A 157 -4.41 -10.77 -7.80
CA SER A 157 -3.55 -11.66 -8.60
C SER A 157 -3.81 -13.16 -8.39
N LYS A 158 -4.73 -13.52 -7.48
CA LYS A 158 -5.03 -14.91 -7.06
C LYS A 158 -6.41 -15.41 -7.54
N GLN A 159 -7.19 -14.53 -8.18
CA GLN A 159 -8.46 -14.85 -8.83
C GLN A 159 -8.22 -15.37 -10.26
#